data_AF-A0A351CZZ3-F1
#
_entry.id   AF-A0A351CZZ3-F1
#
_cell.length_a   1.000
_cell.length_b   1.000
_cell.length_c   1.000
_cell.angle_alpha   90.00
_cell.angle_beta   90.00
_cell.angle_gamma   90.00
#
_symmetry.space_group_name_H-M   'P 1'
#
loop_
_entity.id
_entity.type
_entity.pdbx_description
1 polymer ?
#
loop_
_entity_poly.entity_id
_entity_poly.type
_entity_poly.pdbx_seq_one_letter_code
_entity_poly.pdbx_strand_id
1 'polypeptide(L)'
;MNKEINGLYAITDEDLLGKDIFSSAIQAVLDGGARIVQYRDKSADFNRRRAEAKIVVDACESVGALSIINDDVELAYAVNADGVHLGQSDQTLSAAREILGA
;
A
#
# COMPACT_ATOMS: atom_id res chain seq x y z
N MET A 1 15.89 6.99 7.04
CA MET A 1 16.29 5.64 7.52
C MET A 1 15.85 4.66 6.46
N ASN A 2 16.70 3.72 6.03
CA ASN A 2 16.25 2.66 5.12
C ASN A 2 15.28 1.75 5.91
N LYS A 3 14.01 1.72 5.49
CA LYS A 3 13.03 0.78 6.01
C LYS A 3 13.34 -0.60 5.43
N GLU A 4 13.45 -1.62 6.28
CA GLU A 4 13.70 -3.00 5.84
C GLU A 4 12.38 -3.77 5.68
N ILE A 5 12.33 -4.68 4.70
CA ILE A 5 11.21 -5.61 4.53
C ILE A 5 11.34 -6.72 5.56
N ASN A 6 10.73 -6.55 6.74
CA ASN A 6 10.69 -7.56 7.79
C ASN A 6 9.42 -7.46 8.65
N GLY A 7 9.16 -8.50 9.44
CA GLY A 7 8.03 -8.54 10.39
C GLY A 7 6.71 -8.98 9.78
N LEU A 8 5.61 -8.62 10.44
CA LEU A 8 4.26 -8.99 10.01
C LEU A 8 3.82 -8.10 8.83
N TYR A 9 3.42 -8.77 7.74
CA TYR A 9 2.94 -8.15 6.51
C TYR A 9 1.43 -8.35 6.36
N ALA A 10 0.67 -7.26 6.55
CA ALA A 10 -0.76 -7.25 6.37
C ALA A 10 -1.15 -6.79 4.95
N ILE A 11 -2.24 -7.36 4.42
CA ILE A 11 -2.79 -7.02 3.11
C ILE A 11 -4.25 -6.62 3.33
N THR A 12 -4.66 -5.48 2.80
CA THR A 12 -6.07 -5.06 2.87
C THR A 12 -6.93 -5.89 1.93
N ASP A 13 -8.22 -5.94 2.20
CA ASP A 13 -9.20 -6.56 1.32
C ASP A 13 -10.37 -5.59 1.14
N GLU A 14 -10.64 -5.23 -0.11
CA GLU A 14 -11.64 -4.25 -0.49
C GLU A 14 -13.09 -4.67 -0.19
N ASP A 15 -13.36 -5.98 -0.09
CA ASP A 15 -14.69 -6.52 0.17
C ASP A 15 -14.97 -6.64 1.68
N LEU A 16 -13.92 -6.81 2.48
CA LEU A 16 -14.02 -6.92 3.95
C LEU A 16 -13.96 -5.56 4.67
N LEU A 17 -13.27 -4.57 4.07
CA LEU A 17 -13.06 -3.26 4.67
C LEU A 17 -13.97 -2.21 4.04
N GLY A 18 -15.10 -1.97 4.70
CA GLY A 18 -15.95 -0.83 4.38
C GLY A 18 -15.27 0.52 4.66
N LYS A 19 -15.68 1.56 3.93
CA LYS A 19 -15.13 2.93 4.05
C LYS A 19 -15.12 3.45 5.50
N ASP A 20 -16.15 3.13 6.27
CA ASP A 20 -16.32 3.64 7.64
C ASP A 20 -15.30 3.07 8.64
N ILE A 21 -14.76 1.88 8.36
CA ILE A 21 -13.83 1.19 9.27
C ILE A 21 -12.40 1.18 8.76
N PHE A 22 -12.17 1.52 7.49
CA PHE A 22 -10.87 1.37 6.83
C PHE A 22 -9.72 1.98 7.63
N SER A 23 -9.80 3.28 7.96
CA SER A 23 -8.74 3.96 8.72
C SER A 23 -8.50 3.33 10.09
N SER A 24 -9.57 2.96 10.81
CA SER A 24 -9.44 2.31 12.13
C SER A 24 -8.83 0.91 12.03
N ALA A 25 -9.10 0.18 10.94
CA ALA A 25 -8.53 -1.14 10.70
C ALA A 25 -7.03 -1.04 10.40
N ILE A 26 -6.60 -0.06 9.59
CA ILE A 26 -5.18 0.19 9.34
C ILE A 26 -4.45 0.50 10.64
N GLN A 27 -5.00 1.37 11.48
CA GLN A 27 -4.40 1.69 12.77
C GLN A 27 -4.31 0.46 13.67
N ALA A 28 -5.40 -0.31 13.79
CA ALA A 28 -5.44 -1.52 14.62
C ALA A 28 -4.39 -2.57 14.19
N VAL A 29 -4.15 -2.71 12.89
CA VAL A 29 -3.15 -3.63 12.35
C VAL A 29 -1.72 -3.17 12.67
N LEU A 30 -1.44 -1.87 12.58
CA LEU A 30 -0.15 -1.29 12.96
C LEU A 30 0.11 -1.40 14.47
N ASP A 31 -0.90 -1.10 15.28
CA ASP A 31 -0.88 -1.26 16.74
C ASP A 31 -0.69 -2.73 17.14
N GLY A 32 -1.27 -3.65 16.36
CA GLY A 32 -1.08 -5.09 16.49
C GLY A 32 0.30 -5.61 16.10
N GLY A 33 1.20 -4.74 15.60
CA GLY A 33 2.59 -5.08 15.33
C GLY A 33 2.94 -5.29 13.86
N ALA A 34 2.02 -5.04 12.92
CA ALA A 34 2.38 -5.04 11.50
C ALA A 34 3.43 -3.97 11.21
N ARG A 35 4.39 -4.31 10.34
CA ARG A 35 5.45 -3.39 9.88
C ARG A 35 5.47 -3.21 8.38
N ILE A 36 4.59 -3.92 7.68
CA ILE A 36 4.33 -3.75 6.26
C ILE A 36 2.82 -3.82 6.06
N VAL A 37 2.25 -2.85 5.36
CA VAL A 37 0.84 -2.85 4.95
C VAL A 37 0.78 -2.71 3.44
N GLN A 38 0.16 -3.69 2.78
CA GLN A 38 -0.15 -3.63 1.36
C GLN A 38 -1.60 -3.18 1.18
N TYR A 39 -1.76 -2.05 0.50
CA TYR A 39 -3.06 -1.64 -0.01
C TYR A 39 -3.39 -2.44 -1.29
N ARG A 40 -4.42 -3.27 -1.19
CA ARG A 40 -4.98 -4.04 -2.29
C ARG A 40 -6.46 -3.67 -2.44
N ASP A 41 -6.79 -3.22 -3.63
CA ASP A 41 -8.15 -2.95 -4.10
C ASP A 41 -8.17 -3.10 -5.63
N LYS A 42 -8.95 -4.04 -6.15
CA LYS A 42 -9.11 -4.34 -7.58
C LYS A 42 -10.25 -3.57 -8.25
N SER A 43 -10.93 -2.67 -7.54
CA SER A 43 -12.00 -1.85 -8.09
C SER A 43 -11.48 -0.81 -9.10
N ALA A 44 -12.39 -0.31 -9.94
CA ALA A 44 -12.08 0.75 -10.90
C ALA A 44 -12.19 2.18 -10.32
N ASP A 45 -12.51 2.34 -9.04
CA ASP A 45 -12.69 3.66 -8.41
C ASP A 45 -11.34 4.26 -8.00
N PHE A 46 -10.67 4.90 -8.96
CA PHE A 46 -9.36 5.51 -8.74
C PHE A 46 -9.36 6.57 -7.62
N ASN A 47 -10.41 7.37 -7.49
CA ASN A 47 -10.45 8.45 -6.48
C ASN A 47 -10.53 7.87 -5.07
N ARG A 48 -11.36 6.84 -4.87
CA ARG A 48 -11.39 6.08 -3.62
C ARG A 48 -10.04 5.43 -3.35
N ARG A 49 -9.50 4.71 -4.33
CA ARG A 49 -8.22 3.99 -4.20
C ARG A 49 -7.09 4.92 -3.80
N ARG A 50 -7.02 6.10 -4.41
CA ARG A 50 -6.04 7.13 -4.05
C ARG A 50 -6.22 7.66 -2.63
N ALA A 51 -7.44 7.91 -2.20
CA ALA A 51 -7.71 8.39 -0.85
C ALA A 51 -7.35 7.34 0.22
N GLU A 52 -7.77 6.09 0.02
CA GLU A 52 -7.47 4.97 0.92
C GLU A 52 -5.98 4.64 0.95
N ALA A 53 -5.32 4.57 -0.22
CA ALA A 53 -3.88 4.35 -0.31
C ALA A 53 -3.09 5.45 0.43
N LYS A 54 -3.52 6.71 0.34
CA LYS A 54 -2.89 7.81 1.08
C LYS A 54 -3.02 7.66 2.59
N ILE A 55 -4.17 7.17 3.08
CA ILE A 55 -4.36 6.83 4.50
C ILE A 55 -3.35 5.76 4.93
N VAL A 56 -3.14 4.72 4.11
CA VAL A 56 -2.16 3.67 4.41
C VAL A 56 -0.74 4.23 4.48
N VAL A 57 -0.33 5.06 3.50
CA VAL A 57 1.00 5.68 3.48
C VAL A 57 1.23 6.52 4.74
N ASP A 58 0.29 7.40 5.08
CA ASP A 58 0.42 8.31 6.22
C ASP A 58 0.47 7.56 7.55
N ALA A 59 -0.38 6.53 7.71
CA ALA A 59 -0.39 5.69 8.89
C ALA A 59 0.92 4.92 9.03
N CYS A 60 1.43 4.31 7.96
CA CYS A 60 2.69 3.60 7.96
C CYS A 60 3.89 4.52 8.26
N GLU A 61 3.93 5.71 7.67
CA GLU A 61 4.99 6.69 7.90
C GLU A 61 5.07 7.09 9.38
N SER A 62 3.92 7.29 10.03
CA SER A 62 3.86 7.72 11.43
C SER A 62 4.50 6.75 12.43
N VAL A 63 4.60 5.46 12.08
CA VAL A 63 5.17 4.41 12.92
C VAL A 63 6.44 3.77 12.33
N GLY A 64 6.93 4.30 11.20
CA GLY A 64 8.11 3.77 10.51
C GLY A 64 7.88 2.41 9.81
N ALA A 65 6.62 2.06 9.52
CA ALA A 65 6.26 0.88 8.73
C ALA A 65 6.37 1.16 7.22
N LEU A 66 6.38 0.09 6.43
CA LEU A 66 6.35 0.12 4.97
C LEU A 66 4.90 0.15 4.44
N SER A 67 4.67 1.01 3.46
CA SER A 67 3.44 1.09 2.68
C SER A 67 3.68 0.56 1.27
N ILE A 68 2.91 -0.45 0.86
CA ILE A 68 3.04 -1.09 -0.45
C ILE A 68 1.72 -0.98 -1.21
N ILE A 69 1.74 -0.61 -2.48
CA ILE A 69 0.55 -0.65 -3.34
C ILE A 69 0.55 -1.93 -4.16
N ASN A 70 -0.60 -2.58 -4.26
CA ASN A 70 -0.75 -3.77 -5.10
C ASN A 70 -0.99 -3.39 -6.56
N ASP A 71 -0.17 -3.94 -7.45
CA ASP A 71 -0.18 -3.94 -8.93
C ASP A 71 -0.11 -2.58 -9.65
N ASP A 72 -0.61 -1.53 -9.04
CA ASP A 72 -0.79 -0.22 -9.65
C ASP A 72 0.42 0.69 -9.37
N VAL A 73 1.37 0.66 -10.30
CA VAL A 73 2.62 1.45 -10.24
C VAL A 73 2.34 2.95 -10.22
N GLU A 74 1.37 3.41 -11.00
CA GLU A 74 1.00 4.83 -11.09
C GLU A 74 0.36 5.31 -9.79
N LEU A 75 -0.51 4.49 -9.19
CA LEU A 75 -1.07 4.79 -7.88
C LEU A 75 0.04 4.85 -6.82
N ALA A 76 0.98 3.90 -6.81
CA ALA A 76 2.13 3.89 -5.90
C ALA A 76 2.94 5.20 -5.99
N TYR A 77 3.25 5.63 -7.21
CA TYR A 77 3.92 6.91 -7.48
C TYR A 77 3.07 8.10 -6.98
N ALA A 78 1.78 8.12 -7.32
CA ALA A 78 0.88 9.23 -7.02
C ALA A 78 0.65 9.47 -5.51
N VAL A 79 0.80 8.44 -4.67
CA VAL A 79 0.67 8.54 -3.22
C VAL A 79 2.00 8.50 -2.47
N ASN A 80 3.13 8.43 -3.19
CA ASN A 80 4.47 8.31 -2.62
C ASN A 80 4.62 7.10 -1.67
N ALA A 81 4.11 5.94 -2.10
CA ALA A 81 4.25 4.71 -1.35
C ALA A 81 5.71 4.23 -1.32
N ASP A 82 6.08 3.45 -0.30
CA ASP A 82 7.44 2.90 -0.17
C ASP A 82 7.75 1.84 -1.25
N GLY A 83 6.73 1.25 -1.88
CA GLY A 83 6.90 0.32 -2.98
C GLY A 83 5.61 -0.18 -3.62
N VAL A 84 5.79 -1.07 -4.59
CA VAL A 84 4.71 -1.76 -5.30
C VAL A 84 4.93 -3.28 -5.24
N HIS A 85 3.85 -4.04 -5.10
CA HIS A 85 3.85 -5.49 -5.29
C HIS A 85 3.30 -5.80 -6.69
N LEU A 86 4.01 -6.61 -7.47
CA LEU A 86 3.65 -6.96 -8.84
C LEU A 86 3.60 -8.48 -8.98
N GLY A 87 2.50 -8.99 -9.51
CA GLY A 87 2.35 -10.36 -9.97
C GLY A 87 2.93 -10.59 -11.37
N GLN A 88 2.85 -11.83 -11.85
CA GLN A 88 3.47 -12.25 -13.12
C GLN A 88 2.79 -11.66 -14.36
N SER A 89 1.50 -11.31 -14.25
CA SER A 89 0.69 -10.76 -15.33
C SER A 89 0.62 -9.23 -15.32
N ASP A 90 1.22 -8.59 -14.32
CA ASP A 90 1.18 -7.14 -14.17
C ASP A 90 2.31 -6.47 -14.99
N GLN A 91 2.48 -5.17 -14.82
CA GLN A 91 3.53 -4.42 -15.50
C GLN A 91 4.92 -5.02 -15.21
N THR A 92 5.81 -5.02 -16.21
CA THR A 92 7.16 -5.58 -16.05
C THR A 92 7.96 -4.80 -15.00
N LEU A 93 8.88 -5.50 -14.33
CA LEU A 93 9.78 -4.88 -13.34
C LEU A 93 10.56 -3.70 -13.93
N SER A 94 11.00 -3.82 -15.19
CA SER A 94 11.73 -2.74 -15.87
C SER A 94 10.86 -1.49 -16.04
N ALA A 95 9.63 -1.65 -16.51
CA ALA A 95 8.72 -0.53 -16.72
C ALA A 95 8.28 0.10 -15.39
N ALA A 96 8.14 -0.70 -14.33
CA ALA A 96 7.86 -0.16 -12.99
C ALA A 96 9.04 0.68 -12.46
N ARG A 97 10.29 0.26 -12.69
CA ARG A 97 11.50 1.02 -12.31
C ARG A 97 11.67 2.32 -13.10
N GLU A 98 11.23 2.37 -14.35
CA GLU A 98 11.23 3.61 -15.13
C GLU A 98 10.35 4.70 -14.47
N ILE A 99 9.25 4.31 -13.82
CA ILE A 99 8.33 5.24 -13.14
C ILE A 99 8.78 5.54 -11.72
N LEU A 100 9.14 4.51 -10.94
CA LEU A 100 9.40 4.63 -9.50
C LEU A 100 10.87 4.95 -9.15
N GLY A 101 11.74 5.03 -10.16
CA GLY A 101 13.17 5.25 -9.99
C GLY A 101 14.00 3.97 -10.18
N ALA A 102 15.23 4.18 -10.64
CA ALA A 102 16.22 3.15 -10.94
C ALA A 102 17.06 2.77 -9.71
#